data_AF-A0AAU0LAI3-F1
#
_entry.id   AF-A0AAU0LAI3-F1
#
_cell.length_a   1.000
_cell.length_b   1.000
_cell.length_c   1.000
_cell.angle_alpha   90.00
_cell.angle_beta   90.00
_cell.angle_gamma   90.00
#
_symmetry.space_group_name_H-M   'P 1'
#
loop_
_entity.id
_entity.type
_entity.pdbx_description
1 polymer ?
#
loop_
_entity_poly.entity_id
_entity_poly.type
_entity_poly.pdbx_seq_one_letter_code
_entity_poly.pdbx_strand_id
1 'polypeptide(L)'
;MDDKPITKPLDDANTLTTVGSIFKNHRQLLWYHFTLSDDKGTMLPQYTNDNVNSVVGNLSPQLNNLLNASRLGNLAQPCAEYQFLGEFLHSYLDTFSHRDKDNRPFDAISVKLGIGHGLAGSEPDYTYDENMPILGNMPDPELPYWDKREYRSLQGEKAVYEFLTAYGTRPALGFEEIRNVLERFNAIREEGKEFPEKIDFLQKSVNRFIANGKLNPKGKNDKENKEINFLDKMSEKYDKDQAQINREIFLGDLIGQEEKYPGVCLPGSSVCKEV
;
A
#
# COMPACT_ATOMS: atom_id res chain seq x y z
N MET A 1 -1.17 -2.33 -11.26
CA MET A 1 -0.03 -2.22 -12.20
C MET A 1 0.47 -0.80 -12.18
N ASP A 2 1.66 -0.58 -11.65
CA ASP A 2 2.33 0.71 -11.63
C ASP A 2 2.61 1.22 -13.04
N ASP A 3 2.25 2.48 -13.29
CA ASP A 3 2.45 3.17 -14.56
C ASP A 3 3.86 3.81 -14.66
N LYS A 4 4.66 3.79 -13.59
CA LYS A 4 6.03 4.35 -13.61
C LYS A 4 7.00 3.44 -14.37
N PRO A 5 7.66 3.92 -15.43
CA PRO A 5 8.56 3.09 -16.25
C PRO A 5 9.77 2.50 -15.51
N ILE A 6 10.20 3.09 -14.39
CA ILE A 6 11.36 2.63 -13.60
C ILE A 6 11.01 1.44 -12.70
N THR A 7 9.75 1.36 -12.26
CA THR A 7 9.24 0.36 -11.30
C THR A 7 8.24 -0.60 -11.93
N LYS A 8 7.85 -0.38 -13.20
CA LYS A 8 6.96 -1.27 -13.95
C LYS A 8 7.59 -2.67 -14.12
N PRO A 9 7.07 -3.71 -13.46
CA PRO A 9 7.74 -5.01 -13.44
C PRO A 9 7.57 -5.79 -14.73
N LEU A 10 6.47 -5.56 -15.46
CA LEU A 10 6.13 -6.30 -16.69
C LEU A 10 5.87 -5.33 -17.85
N ASP A 11 6.46 -5.62 -19.01
CA ASP A 11 6.13 -4.95 -20.26
C ASP A 11 4.93 -5.63 -20.90
N ASP A 12 3.76 -4.99 -20.84
CA ASP A 12 2.47 -5.50 -21.30
C ASP A 12 2.19 -5.20 -22.78
N ALA A 13 3.16 -4.69 -23.55
CA ALA A 13 2.95 -4.34 -24.96
C ALA A 13 2.57 -5.55 -25.84
N ASN A 14 3.11 -6.74 -25.55
CA ASN A 14 2.70 -8.03 -26.13
C ASN A 14 3.27 -9.22 -25.34
N THR A 15 2.78 -10.43 -25.60
CA THR A 15 3.22 -11.66 -24.92
C THR A 15 4.74 -11.86 -24.94
N LEU A 16 5.41 -11.50 -26.04
CA LEU A 16 6.84 -11.71 -26.21
C LEU A 16 7.67 -10.72 -25.38
N THR A 17 7.22 -9.47 -25.28
CA THR A 17 7.83 -8.46 -24.41
C THR A 17 7.51 -8.71 -22.94
N THR A 18 6.31 -9.23 -22.63
CA THR A 18 5.95 -9.66 -21.27
C THR A 18 6.86 -10.79 -20.79
N VAL A 19 7.01 -11.86 -21.60
CA VAL A 19 7.94 -12.96 -21.27
C VAL A 19 9.36 -12.43 -21.16
N GLY A 20 9.81 -11.58 -22.10
CA GLY A 20 11.12 -10.95 -22.05
C GLY A 20 11.37 -10.10 -20.79
N SER A 21 10.33 -9.42 -20.30
CA SER A 21 10.39 -8.58 -19.09
C SER A 21 10.58 -9.40 -17.81
N ILE A 22 10.03 -10.60 -17.71
CA ILE A 22 10.25 -11.52 -16.57
C ILE A 22 11.75 -11.83 -16.38
N PHE A 23 12.49 -11.97 -17.49
CA PHE A 23 13.93 -12.22 -17.46
C PHE A 23 14.74 -10.93 -17.23
N LYS A 24 14.29 -9.79 -17.77
CA LYS A 24 15.05 -8.53 -17.78
C LYS A 24 14.80 -7.63 -16.58
N ASN A 25 13.57 -7.59 -16.08
CA ASN A 25 13.10 -6.62 -15.10
C ASN A 25 13.07 -7.18 -13.67
N HIS A 26 13.66 -8.35 -13.42
CA HIS A 26 13.75 -8.94 -12.08
C HIS A 26 14.40 -7.98 -11.05
N ARG A 27 15.32 -7.10 -11.48
CA ARG A 27 15.87 -6.02 -10.64
C ARG A 27 14.88 -4.90 -10.33
N GLN A 28 13.90 -4.65 -11.19
CA GLN A 28 12.84 -3.65 -10.97
C GLN A 28 11.73 -4.20 -10.06
N LEU A 29 11.60 -5.52 -9.94
CA LEU A 29 10.77 -6.12 -8.88
C LEU A 29 11.39 -5.96 -7.49
N LEU A 30 12.73 -5.91 -7.42
CA LEU A 30 13.40 -5.42 -6.20
C LEU A 30 12.91 -3.99 -5.97
N TRP A 31 13.15 -3.08 -6.93
CA TRP A 31 12.45 -1.80 -7.18
C TRP A 31 11.13 -1.52 -6.44
N TYR A 32 10.16 -2.38 -6.72
CA TYR A 32 8.72 -2.15 -6.56
C TYR A 32 8.12 -2.88 -5.34
N HIS A 33 8.60 -4.10 -5.02
CA HIS A 33 8.08 -4.95 -3.93
C HIS A 33 9.04 -5.09 -2.74
N PHE A 34 9.94 -4.12 -2.58
CA PHE A 34 11.09 -4.12 -1.66
C PHE A 34 10.83 -4.35 -0.16
N THR A 35 9.59 -4.52 0.26
CA THR A 35 9.30 -4.67 1.68
C THR A 35 9.67 -6.04 2.22
N LEU A 36 9.76 -7.05 1.35
CA LEU A 36 9.98 -8.44 1.77
C LEU A 36 11.36 -9.01 1.38
N SER A 37 12.04 -8.48 0.36
CA SER A 37 13.27 -9.07 -0.22
C SER A 37 14.53 -8.19 -0.08
N ASP A 38 15.70 -8.82 -0.01
CA ASP A 38 17.01 -8.17 -0.05
C ASP A 38 17.44 -7.76 -1.47
N ASP A 39 18.65 -7.23 -1.61
CA ASP A 39 19.22 -6.79 -2.90
C ASP A 39 19.49 -7.94 -3.89
N LYS A 40 19.36 -9.19 -3.44
CA LYS A 40 19.46 -10.41 -4.26
C LYS A 40 18.08 -10.95 -4.64
N GLY A 41 17.00 -10.35 -4.15
CA GLY A 41 15.63 -10.79 -4.39
C GLY A 41 15.18 -11.98 -3.58
N THR A 42 15.94 -12.30 -2.54
CA THR A 42 15.59 -13.31 -1.54
C THR A 42 14.92 -12.65 -0.35
N MET A 43 13.88 -13.28 0.22
CA MET A 43 13.21 -12.74 1.39
C MET A 43 14.20 -12.46 2.54
N LEU A 44 14.02 -11.31 3.17
CA LEU A 44 14.78 -10.91 4.34
C LEU A 44 14.41 -11.80 5.54
N PRO A 45 15.38 -12.28 6.35
CA PRO A 45 15.10 -13.21 7.45
C PRO A 45 13.99 -12.77 8.41
N GLN A 46 13.86 -11.48 8.72
CA GLN A 46 12.81 -10.97 9.60
C GLN A 46 11.39 -11.07 9.02
N TYR A 47 11.26 -11.29 7.71
CA TYR A 47 9.99 -11.49 7.01
C TYR A 47 9.65 -12.96 6.76
N THR A 48 10.60 -13.87 7.03
CA THR A 48 10.41 -15.34 6.93
C THR A 48 9.47 -15.90 8.00
N ASN A 49 9.08 -15.10 8.99
CA ASN A 49 8.32 -15.57 10.14
C ASN A 49 6.88 -15.93 9.76
N ASP A 50 6.38 -17.06 10.29
CA ASP A 50 4.98 -17.49 10.20
C ASP A 50 4.03 -16.56 11.01
N ASN A 51 4.57 -15.52 11.65
CA ASN A 51 3.82 -14.47 12.34
C ASN A 51 4.17 -13.09 11.77
N VAL A 52 3.24 -12.47 11.02
CA VAL A 52 3.48 -11.15 10.41
C VAL A 52 3.58 -10.04 11.45
N ASN A 53 3.02 -10.21 12.65
CA ASN A 53 3.07 -9.19 13.69
C ASN A 53 4.51 -8.95 14.18
N SER A 54 5.46 -9.85 13.88
CA SER A 54 6.89 -9.58 14.11
C SER A 54 7.48 -8.52 13.18
N VAL A 55 6.80 -8.20 12.08
CA VAL A 55 7.17 -7.12 11.14
C VAL A 55 6.74 -5.76 11.69
N VAL A 56 5.68 -5.72 12.50
CA VAL A 56 5.22 -4.48 13.16
C VAL A 56 6.31 -4.01 14.13
N GLY A 57 7.00 -2.93 13.77
CA GLY A 57 8.15 -2.41 14.52
C GLY A 57 9.53 -2.91 14.06
N ASN A 58 9.60 -3.80 13.06
CA ASN A 58 10.84 -4.26 12.44
C ASN A 58 10.80 -4.07 10.92
N LEU A 59 10.75 -2.80 10.51
CA LEU A 59 10.64 -2.39 9.11
C LEU A 59 11.89 -2.81 8.31
N SER A 60 11.68 -3.18 7.05
CA SER A 60 12.77 -3.43 6.10
C SER A 60 13.57 -2.14 5.88
N PRO A 61 14.82 -2.23 5.41
CA PRO A 61 15.59 -1.06 5.03
C PRO A 61 14.81 -0.13 4.09
N GLN A 62 14.10 -0.67 3.09
CA GLN A 62 13.31 0.15 2.18
C GLN A 62 12.14 0.86 2.86
N LEU A 63 11.39 0.16 3.72
CA LEU A 63 10.29 0.79 4.47
C LEU A 63 10.82 1.90 5.38
N ASN A 64 11.99 1.70 5.99
CA ASN A 64 12.66 2.76 6.74
C ASN A 64 13.08 3.94 5.84
N ASN A 65 13.53 3.68 4.61
CA ASN A 65 13.92 4.75 3.68
C ASN A 65 12.72 5.59 3.24
N LEU A 66 11.60 4.96 2.87
CA LEU A 66 10.35 5.68 2.54
C LEU A 66 9.84 6.49 3.74
N LEU A 67 9.86 5.90 4.93
CA LEU A 67 9.47 6.58 6.16
C LEU A 67 10.40 7.76 6.48
N ASN A 68 11.71 7.61 6.32
CA ASN A 68 12.67 8.68 6.54
C ASN A 68 12.49 9.81 5.51
N ALA A 69 12.31 9.48 4.24
CA ALA A 69 11.99 10.45 3.19
C ALA A 69 10.71 11.23 3.53
N SER A 70 9.66 10.55 4.03
CA SER A 70 8.42 11.22 4.45
C SER A 70 8.59 12.20 5.63
N ARG A 71 9.67 12.07 6.40
CA ARG A 71 9.95 12.89 7.59
C ARG A 71 10.93 14.03 7.35
N LEU A 72 11.86 13.86 6.40
CA LEU A 72 12.97 14.80 6.23
C LEU A 72 12.54 16.11 5.59
N GLY A 73 11.46 16.07 4.83
CA GLY A 73 10.88 17.23 4.20
C GLY A 73 11.79 17.96 3.23
N ASN A 74 11.17 18.70 2.33
CA ASN A 74 11.93 19.54 1.42
C ASN A 74 11.15 20.83 1.16
N LEU A 75 11.73 21.96 1.57
CA LEU A 75 11.12 23.28 1.35
C LEU A 75 10.89 23.58 -0.14
N ALA A 76 11.68 22.98 -1.04
CA ALA A 76 11.48 23.09 -2.48
C ALA A 76 10.33 22.20 -3.01
N GLN A 77 9.97 21.13 -2.29
CA GLN A 77 8.92 20.17 -2.66
C GLN A 77 8.09 19.75 -1.42
N PRO A 78 7.28 20.66 -0.86
CA PRO A 78 6.54 20.43 0.38
C PRO A 78 5.49 19.31 0.28
N CYS A 79 5.14 18.88 -0.93
CA CYS A 79 4.17 17.80 -1.16
C CYS A 79 4.82 16.42 -1.32
N ALA A 80 6.16 16.35 -1.50
CA ALA A 80 6.86 15.08 -1.66
C ALA A 80 6.77 14.21 -0.40
N GLU A 81 6.75 14.83 0.80
CA GLU A 81 6.56 14.14 2.09
C GLU A 81 5.31 13.26 2.09
N TYR A 82 4.18 13.79 1.62
CA TYR A 82 2.91 13.04 1.56
C TYR A 82 2.94 11.93 0.54
N GLN A 83 3.67 12.10 -0.57
CA GLN A 83 3.84 11.03 -1.54
C GLN A 83 4.68 9.89 -0.99
N PHE A 84 5.81 10.19 -0.32
CA PHE A 84 6.63 9.16 0.32
C PHE A 84 5.91 8.50 1.49
N LEU A 85 5.09 9.22 2.26
CA LEU A 85 4.24 8.63 3.28
C LEU A 85 3.18 7.70 2.67
N GLY A 86 2.53 8.13 1.58
CA GLY A 86 1.57 7.30 0.86
C GLY A 86 2.22 6.02 0.31
N GLU A 87 3.40 6.14 -0.28
CA GLU A 87 4.19 5.02 -0.77
C GLU A 87 4.62 4.08 0.37
N PHE A 88 5.05 4.63 1.51
CA PHE A 88 5.33 3.85 2.71
C PHE A 88 4.10 3.04 3.15
N LEU A 89 2.92 3.67 3.26
CA LEU A 89 1.70 3.00 3.71
C LEU A 89 1.24 1.91 2.74
N HIS A 90 1.33 2.18 1.43
CA HIS A 90 1.05 1.20 0.38
C HIS A 90 1.98 -0.01 0.49
N SER A 91 3.29 0.25 0.44
CA SER A 91 4.35 -0.76 0.57
C SER A 91 4.23 -1.56 1.88
N TYR A 92 3.81 -0.90 2.97
CA TYR A 92 3.61 -1.56 4.25
C TYR A 92 2.43 -2.52 4.22
N LEU A 93 1.30 -2.15 3.59
CA LEU A 93 0.17 -3.06 3.37
C LEU A 93 0.53 -4.24 2.45
N ASP A 94 1.40 -4.02 1.46
CA ASP A 94 1.90 -5.08 0.59
C ASP A 94 2.62 -6.19 1.37
N THR A 95 3.18 -5.89 2.54
CA THR A 95 3.81 -6.92 3.39
C THR A 95 2.80 -7.95 3.92
N PHE A 96 1.52 -7.62 3.97
CA PHE A 96 0.44 -8.48 4.43
C PHE A 96 -0.22 -9.22 3.26
N SER A 97 -0.42 -8.54 2.13
CA SER A 97 -1.11 -9.07 0.96
C SER A 97 -0.23 -10.02 0.12
N HIS A 98 1.07 -9.75 -0.03
CA HIS A 98 2.00 -10.55 -0.82
C HIS A 98 2.56 -11.76 -0.04
N ARG A 99 1.64 -12.54 0.53
CA ARG A 99 1.95 -13.78 1.24
C ARG A 99 1.05 -14.92 0.79
N ASP A 100 1.57 -16.14 0.88
CA ASP A 100 0.78 -17.34 0.64
C ASP A 100 -0.14 -17.68 1.83
N LYS A 101 -1.00 -18.68 1.67
CA LYS A 101 -1.94 -19.14 2.71
C LYS A 101 -1.27 -19.63 4.00
N ASP A 102 0.03 -19.92 3.96
CA ASP A 102 0.83 -20.37 5.10
C ASP A 102 1.61 -19.20 5.74
N ASN A 103 1.22 -17.95 5.42
CA ASN A 103 1.83 -16.70 5.88
C ASN A 103 3.29 -16.50 5.43
N ARG A 104 3.70 -17.15 4.34
CA ARG A 104 5.06 -16.97 3.81
C ARG A 104 5.09 -15.88 2.75
N PRO A 105 6.07 -14.97 2.79
CA PRO A 105 6.22 -13.95 1.76
C PRO A 105 6.58 -14.58 0.41
N PHE A 106 6.13 -13.96 -0.67
CA PHE A 106 6.60 -14.32 -2.01
C PHE A 106 7.97 -13.67 -2.28
N ASP A 107 8.98 -14.48 -2.61
CA ASP A 107 10.28 -13.97 -3.07
C ASP A 107 10.11 -13.18 -4.37
N ALA A 108 10.72 -11.99 -4.44
CA ALA A 108 10.72 -11.18 -5.66
C ALA A 108 11.41 -11.91 -6.82
N ILE A 109 12.44 -12.72 -6.51
CA ILE A 109 13.17 -13.53 -7.47
C ILE A 109 13.08 -15.01 -7.06
N SER A 110 12.34 -15.79 -7.83
CA SER A 110 12.29 -17.25 -7.71
C SER A 110 12.92 -17.89 -8.94
N VAL A 111 13.76 -18.92 -8.76
CA VAL A 111 14.49 -19.61 -9.86
C VAL A 111 15.21 -18.65 -10.84
N LYS A 112 15.76 -17.54 -10.33
CA LYS A 112 16.42 -16.45 -11.09
C LYS A 112 15.49 -15.64 -12.02
N LEU A 113 14.18 -15.74 -11.81
CA LEU A 113 13.16 -15.05 -12.58
C LEU A 113 12.39 -14.09 -11.68
N GLY A 114 12.08 -12.92 -12.21
CA GLY A 114 11.25 -11.92 -11.55
C GLY A 114 9.77 -12.31 -11.61
N ILE A 115 9.41 -13.36 -10.87
CA ILE A 115 8.06 -13.95 -10.96
C ILE A 115 7.15 -13.47 -9.83
N GLY A 116 7.70 -13.21 -8.64
CA GLY A 116 6.90 -12.89 -7.46
C GLY A 116 5.78 -13.92 -7.22
N HIS A 117 4.56 -13.43 -7.00
CA HIS A 117 3.36 -14.26 -6.82
C HIS A 117 2.72 -14.73 -8.15
N GLY A 118 3.30 -14.41 -9.31
CA GLY A 118 2.69 -14.62 -10.63
C GLY A 118 2.42 -16.08 -11.00
N LEU A 119 3.13 -17.04 -10.40
CA LEU A 119 2.87 -18.47 -10.56
C LEU A 119 2.04 -19.09 -9.43
N ALA A 120 1.73 -18.33 -8.38
CA ALA A 120 1.02 -18.83 -7.21
C ALA A 120 -0.50 -18.79 -7.37
N GLY A 121 -1.03 -18.23 -8.47
CA GLY A 121 -2.47 -17.97 -8.63
C GLY A 121 -3.01 -17.04 -7.53
N SER A 122 -2.13 -16.29 -6.87
CA SER A 122 -2.46 -15.35 -5.81
C SER A 122 -2.81 -14.00 -6.43
N GLU A 123 -3.89 -13.39 -5.96
CA GLU A 123 -4.28 -12.03 -6.32
C GLU A 123 -4.22 -11.17 -5.05
N PRO A 124 -3.01 -10.74 -4.66
CA PRO A 124 -2.78 -10.00 -3.42
C PRO A 124 -3.49 -8.63 -3.41
N ASP A 125 -3.76 -8.08 -4.59
CA ASP A 125 -4.41 -6.78 -4.76
C ASP A 125 -5.91 -6.80 -4.39
N TYR A 126 -6.54 -7.98 -4.31
CA TYR A 126 -7.94 -8.12 -3.91
C TYR A 126 -8.07 -8.36 -2.42
N THR A 127 -8.99 -7.62 -1.79
CA THR A 127 -9.25 -7.79 -0.35
C THR A 127 -10.36 -8.79 -0.04
N TYR A 128 -11.04 -9.35 -1.05
CA TYR A 128 -12.16 -10.27 -0.91
C TYR A 128 -11.85 -11.66 -1.49
N ASP A 129 -12.46 -12.71 -0.93
CA ASP A 129 -12.45 -14.06 -1.48
C ASP A 129 -13.74 -14.38 -2.24
N GLU A 130 -13.61 -14.90 -3.47
CA GLU A 130 -14.77 -15.13 -4.36
C GLU A 130 -15.78 -16.17 -3.82
N ASN A 131 -15.31 -17.17 -3.08
CA ASN A 131 -16.10 -18.37 -2.79
C ASN A 131 -16.77 -18.39 -1.41
N MET A 132 -16.27 -17.63 -0.42
CA MET A 132 -16.85 -17.55 0.94
C MET A 132 -16.28 -16.35 1.72
N PRO A 133 -16.91 -15.16 1.65
CA PRO A 133 -16.50 -14.01 2.45
C PRO A 133 -16.79 -14.25 3.94
N ILE A 134 -15.81 -13.95 4.80
CA ILE A 134 -16.01 -14.02 6.26
C ILE A 134 -16.59 -12.69 6.75
N LEU A 135 -17.91 -12.61 6.86
CA LEU A 135 -18.60 -11.44 7.41
C LEU A 135 -18.97 -11.65 8.88
N GLY A 136 -18.50 -10.74 9.75
CA GLY A 136 -18.93 -10.63 11.16
C GLY A 136 -18.48 -11.74 12.10
N ASN A 137 -17.66 -12.68 11.61
CA ASN A 137 -17.03 -13.76 12.39
C ASN A 137 -15.53 -13.88 12.05
N MET A 138 -14.89 -12.78 11.66
CA MET A 138 -13.44 -12.82 11.45
C MET A 138 -12.75 -13.15 12.78
N PRO A 139 -11.72 -14.02 12.77
CA PRO A 139 -10.86 -14.21 13.92
C PRO A 139 -10.33 -12.86 14.43
N ASP A 140 -9.86 -12.82 15.68
CA ASP A 140 -9.11 -11.66 16.17
C ASP A 140 -7.91 -11.43 15.25
N PRO A 141 -7.69 -10.23 14.66
CA PRO A 141 -6.56 -9.94 13.78
C PRO A 141 -5.18 -10.18 14.42
N GLU A 142 -5.10 -10.44 15.73
CA GLU A 142 -3.87 -10.93 16.38
C GLU A 142 -3.56 -12.42 16.12
N LEU A 143 -4.51 -13.20 15.60
CA LEU A 143 -4.33 -14.63 15.35
C LEU A 143 -3.78 -14.86 13.93
N PRO A 144 -2.89 -15.83 13.69
CA PRO A 144 -2.47 -16.14 12.33
C PRO A 144 -3.59 -16.91 11.59
N TYR A 145 -4.23 -16.29 10.60
CA TYR A 145 -5.21 -16.95 9.72
C TYR A 145 -5.06 -16.47 8.26
N TRP A 146 -4.11 -17.04 7.52
CA TRP A 146 -3.72 -16.53 6.20
C TRP A 146 -4.51 -17.06 5.01
N ASP A 147 -5.48 -17.95 5.24
CA ASP A 147 -6.25 -18.59 4.18
C ASP A 147 -7.21 -17.63 3.48
N LYS A 148 -7.56 -16.50 4.13
CA LYS A 148 -8.55 -15.55 3.63
C LYS A 148 -8.02 -14.16 3.36
N ARG A 149 -8.38 -13.60 2.20
CA ARG A 149 -7.96 -12.25 1.77
C ARG A 149 -8.46 -11.17 2.71
N GLU A 150 -9.73 -11.23 3.10
CA GLU A 150 -10.35 -10.21 3.97
C GLU A 150 -9.64 -10.10 5.31
N TYR A 151 -9.16 -11.24 5.79
CA TYR A 151 -8.45 -11.34 7.04
C TYR A 151 -7.03 -10.74 6.96
N ARG A 152 -6.28 -11.08 5.90
CA ARG A 152 -4.96 -10.48 5.65
C ARG A 152 -5.07 -8.97 5.51
N SER A 153 -6.10 -8.49 4.79
CA SER A 153 -6.39 -7.07 4.67
C SER A 153 -6.70 -6.43 6.02
N LEU A 154 -7.53 -7.06 6.86
CA LEU A 154 -7.85 -6.54 8.20
C LEU A 154 -6.61 -6.42 9.11
N GLN A 155 -5.68 -7.38 9.04
CA GLN A 155 -4.41 -7.28 9.77
C GLN A 155 -3.55 -6.11 9.30
N GLY A 156 -3.42 -5.95 7.98
CA GLY A 156 -2.70 -4.82 7.40
C GLY A 156 -3.32 -3.48 7.78
N GLU A 157 -4.64 -3.37 7.73
CA GLU A 157 -5.39 -2.16 8.13
C GLU A 157 -5.21 -1.84 9.62
N LYS A 158 -5.19 -2.86 10.49
CA LYS A 158 -4.87 -2.68 11.91
C LYS A 158 -3.45 -2.15 12.09
N ALA A 159 -2.47 -2.75 11.41
CA ALA A 159 -1.09 -2.32 11.49
C ALA A 159 -0.91 -0.87 10.99
N VAL A 160 -1.62 -0.47 9.94
CA VAL A 160 -1.66 0.92 9.45
C VAL A 160 -2.32 1.84 10.48
N TYR A 161 -3.44 1.44 11.10
CA TYR A 161 -4.09 2.22 12.14
C TYR A 161 -3.15 2.49 13.31
N GLU A 162 -2.46 1.46 13.79
CA GLU A 162 -1.49 1.55 14.89
C GLU A 162 -0.31 2.44 14.51
N PHE A 163 0.23 2.25 13.30
CA PHE A 163 1.29 3.12 12.77
C PHE A 163 0.85 4.58 12.71
N LEU A 164 -0.30 4.89 12.11
CA LEU A 164 -0.79 6.27 11.98
C LEU A 164 -1.12 6.89 13.34
N THR A 165 -1.60 6.09 14.29
CA THR A 165 -1.82 6.53 15.68
C THR A 165 -0.51 6.89 16.37
N ALA A 166 0.57 6.15 16.13
CA ALA A 166 1.90 6.45 16.66
C ALA A 166 2.61 7.58 15.90
N TYR A 167 2.37 7.71 14.60
CA TYR A 167 2.98 8.69 13.71
C TYR A 167 2.35 10.09 13.87
N GLY A 168 1.03 10.13 14.03
CA GLY A 168 0.24 11.35 14.02
C GLY A 168 -0.28 11.78 15.40
N THR A 169 -1.45 12.42 15.39
CA THR A 169 -2.17 12.82 16.59
C THR A 169 -3.18 11.74 16.99
N ARG A 170 -3.78 11.90 18.17
CA ARG A 170 -4.79 10.99 18.70
C ARG A 170 -5.90 10.75 17.65
N PRO A 171 -6.22 9.49 17.30
CA PRO A 171 -7.24 9.18 16.33
C PRO A 171 -8.62 9.60 16.85
N ALA A 172 -9.50 10.01 15.94
CA ALA A 172 -10.88 10.39 16.27
C ALA A 172 -11.73 9.18 16.69
N LEU A 173 -11.38 7.99 16.20
CA LEU A 173 -12.08 6.73 16.44
C LEU A 173 -11.08 5.66 16.90
N GLY A 174 -11.49 4.80 17.83
CA GLY A 174 -10.76 3.57 18.17
C GLY A 174 -10.77 2.54 17.03
N PHE A 175 -9.77 1.65 16.96
CA PHE A 175 -9.74 0.58 15.95
C PHE A 175 -11.02 -0.28 15.98
N GLU A 176 -11.45 -0.72 17.17
CA GLU A 176 -12.68 -1.52 17.32
C GLU A 176 -13.94 -0.80 16.82
N GLU A 177 -13.95 0.54 16.80
CA GLU A 177 -15.09 1.30 16.27
C GLU A 177 -15.15 1.28 14.74
N ILE A 178 -14.00 1.17 14.07
CA ILE A 178 -13.91 1.10 12.61
C ILE A 178 -13.80 -0.34 12.09
N ARG A 179 -13.40 -1.31 12.93
CA ARG A 179 -13.20 -2.73 12.57
C ARG A 179 -14.40 -3.31 11.81
N ASN A 180 -15.62 -3.14 12.31
CA ASN A 180 -16.83 -3.65 11.65
C ASN A 180 -17.07 -3.04 10.25
N VAL A 181 -16.61 -1.81 10.03
CA VAL A 181 -16.66 -1.16 8.72
C VAL A 181 -15.62 -1.82 7.81
N LEU A 182 -14.38 -1.98 8.29
CA LEU A 182 -13.29 -2.60 7.55
C LEU A 182 -13.59 -4.06 7.15
N GLU A 183 -14.09 -4.88 8.07
CA GLU A 183 -14.48 -6.27 7.80
C GLU A 183 -15.51 -6.38 6.66
N ARG A 184 -16.49 -5.47 6.66
CA ARG A 184 -17.51 -5.42 5.60
C ARG A 184 -16.95 -4.85 4.31
N PHE A 185 -16.14 -3.80 4.39
CA PHE A 185 -15.50 -3.19 3.24
C PHE A 185 -14.62 -4.20 2.49
N ASN A 186 -13.84 -5.00 3.23
CA ASN A 186 -12.98 -6.02 2.65
C ASN A 186 -13.74 -7.15 1.97
N ALA A 187 -14.90 -7.52 2.50
CA ALA A 187 -15.73 -8.58 1.94
C ALA A 187 -16.56 -8.17 0.71
N ILE A 188 -16.61 -6.87 0.36
CA ILE A 188 -17.30 -6.43 -0.86
C ILE A 188 -16.45 -6.84 -2.06
N ARG A 189 -17.09 -7.42 -3.07
CA ARG A 189 -16.43 -7.86 -4.29
C ARG A 189 -15.95 -6.68 -5.13
N GLU A 190 -14.73 -6.76 -5.67
CA GLU A 190 -14.22 -5.84 -6.69
C GLU A 190 -14.46 -6.43 -8.08
N GLU A 191 -15.21 -5.72 -8.93
CA GLU A 191 -15.48 -6.13 -10.31
C GLU A 191 -14.53 -5.41 -11.28
N GLY A 192 -13.36 -6.01 -11.52
CA GLY A 192 -12.36 -5.43 -12.42
C GLY A 192 -11.70 -4.19 -11.81
N LYS A 193 -11.65 -3.08 -12.56
CA LYS A 193 -10.98 -1.83 -12.14
C LYS A 193 -11.92 -0.85 -11.41
N GLU A 194 -13.20 -1.16 -11.32
CA GLU A 194 -14.21 -0.29 -10.70
C GLU A 194 -14.85 -1.02 -9.51
N PHE A 195 -15.04 -0.31 -8.41
CA PHE A 195 -15.58 -0.86 -7.17
C PHE A 195 -16.59 0.11 -6.52
N PRO A 196 -17.67 0.47 -7.25
CA PRO A 196 -18.64 1.47 -6.79
C PRO A 196 -19.35 1.09 -5.49
N GLU A 197 -19.60 -0.21 -5.26
CA GLU A 197 -20.22 -0.70 -4.03
C GLU A 197 -19.31 -0.47 -2.81
N LYS A 198 -17.99 -0.71 -2.94
CA LYS A 198 -17.01 -0.42 -1.88
C LYS A 198 -16.99 1.05 -1.51
N ILE A 199 -16.95 1.92 -2.52
CA ILE A 199 -16.91 3.37 -2.30
C ILE A 199 -18.22 3.87 -1.68
N ASP A 200 -19.36 3.43 -2.18
CA ASP A 200 -20.66 3.79 -1.61
C ASP A 200 -20.79 3.32 -0.14
N PHE A 201 -20.35 2.10 0.17
CA PHE A 201 -20.32 1.59 1.53
C PHE A 201 -19.41 2.43 2.45
N LEU A 202 -18.21 2.78 1.96
CA LEU A 202 -17.27 3.63 2.70
C LEU A 202 -17.86 5.03 2.95
N GLN A 203 -18.43 5.66 1.92
CA GLN A 203 -19.07 6.96 2.04
C GLN A 203 -20.23 6.95 3.04
N LYS A 204 -21.11 5.94 2.97
CA LYS A 204 -22.22 5.77 3.92
C LYS A 204 -21.72 5.59 5.35
N SER A 205 -20.62 4.86 5.53
CA SER A 205 -20.01 4.62 6.85
C SER A 205 -19.42 5.90 7.44
N VAL A 206 -18.69 6.69 6.64
CA VAL A 206 -18.17 8.01 7.06
C VAL A 206 -19.31 8.98 7.38
N ASN A 207 -20.34 9.05 6.54
CA ASN A 207 -21.51 9.90 6.79
C ASN A 207 -22.20 9.51 8.12
N ARG A 208 -22.29 8.22 8.44
CA ARG A 208 -22.84 7.75 9.71
C ARG A 208 -21.98 8.19 10.89
N PHE A 209 -20.66 8.12 10.79
CA PHE A 209 -19.77 8.60 11.85
C PHE A 209 -19.89 10.12 12.05
N ILE A 210 -20.03 10.89 10.97
CA ILE A 210 -20.25 12.34 11.05
C ILE A 210 -21.61 12.65 11.70
N ALA A 211 -22.68 12.00 11.24
CA ALA A 211 -24.03 12.21 11.77
C ALA A 211 -24.14 11.87 13.27
N ASN A 212 -23.35 10.89 13.73
CA ASN A 212 -23.29 10.50 15.13
C ASN A 212 -22.28 11.32 15.96
N GLY A 213 -21.68 12.37 15.39
CA GLY A 213 -20.72 13.25 16.06
C GLY A 213 -19.36 12.60 16.37
N LYS A 214 -19.08 11.42 15.81
CA LYS A 214 -17.81 10.70 16.02
C LYS A 214 -16.68 11.20 15.11
N LEU A 215 -17.02 11.74 13.95
CA LEU A 215 -16.09 12.43 13.06
C LEU A 215 -16.55 13.87 12.86
N ASN A 216 -15.62 14.81 12.98
CA ASN A 216 -15.85 16.22 12.68
C ASN A 216 -14.85 16.68 11.62
N PRO A 217 -15.24 16.72 10.34
CA PRO A 217 -14.32 17.06 9.26
C PRO A 217 -14.04 18.58 9.15
N LYS A 218 -14.57 19.39 10.07
CA LYS A 218 -14.27 20.83 10.11
C LYS A 218 -12.78 21.06 10.37
N GLY A 219 -12.17 21.92 9.55
CA GLY A 219 -10.79 22.36 9.75
C GLY A 219 -10.63 23.16 11.06
N LYS A 220 -9.40 23.65 11.33
CA LYS A 220 -9.10 24.48 12.52
C LYS A 220 -9.98 25.74 12.65
N ASN A 221 -10.66 26.15 11.59
CA ASN A 221 -11.62 27.24 11.58
C ASN A 221 -12.99 26.71 11.11
N ASP A 222 -14.07 27.02 11.85
CA ASP A 222 -15.47 26.62 11.58
C ASP A 222 -16.02 27.05 10.21
N LYS A 223 -15.23 27.77 9.40
CA LYS A 223 -15.57 28.26 8.06
C LYS A 223 -15.17 27.30 6.93
N GLU A 224 -14.38 26.28 7.21
CA GLU A 224 -14.01 25.23 6.24
C GLU A 224 -14.73 23.93 6.60
N ASN A 225 -15.95 23.76 6.09
CA ASN A 225 -16.52 22.42 5.97
C ASN A 225 -15.72 21.70 4.89
N LYS A 226 -14.74 20.87 5.28
CA LYS A 226 -14.13 19.93 4.34
C LYS A 226 -15.12 18.79 4.16
N GLU A 227 -15.74 18.73 2.98
CA GLU A 227 -16.60 17.61 2.65
C GLU A 227 -15.70 16.39 2.39
N ILE A 228 -15.92 15.30 3.13
CA ILE A 228 -15.31 14.02 2.80
C ILE A 228 -16.24 13.34 1.80
N ASN A 229 -15.91 13.48 0.51
CA ASN A 229 -16.69 12.90 -0.59
C ASN A 229 -15.79 11.95 -1.41
N PHE A 230 -15.97 10.65 -1.22
CA PHE A 230 -15.33 9.59 -2.00
C PHE A 230 -16.03 9.32 -3.33
N LEU A 231 -17.28 9.76 -3.51
CA LEU A 231 -18.07 9.57 -4.73
C LEU A 231 -17.63 10.53 -5.85
N ASP A 232 -17.19 11.74 -5.49
CA ASP A 232 -16.72 12.77 -6.45
C ASP A 232 -15.50 12.29 -7.25
N LYS A 233 -14.70 11.38 -6.67
CA LYS A 233 -13.50 10.80 -7.31
C LYS A 233 -13.76 9.57 -8.18
N MET A 234 -14.99 9.05 -8.20
CA MET A 234 -15.36 7.89 -9.03
C MET A 234 -15.94 8.30 -10.40
N SER A 235 -16.44 9.53 -10.55
CA SER A 235 -16.86 10.05 -11.86
C SER A 235 -15.68 10.35 -12.78
N GLU A 236 -14.49 10.51 -12.20
CA GLU A 236 -13.24 10.68 -12.94
C GLU A 236 -12.67 9.28 -13.18
N LYS A 237 -12.85 8.75 -14.40
CA LYS A 237 -11.98 7.65 -14.87
C LYS A 237 -10.54 8.06 -14.61
N TYR A 238 -9.70 7.14 -14.13
CA TYR A 238 -8.27 7.40 -13.95
C TYR A 238 -7.72 8.12 -15.19
N ASP A 239 -7.40 9.40 -15.01
CA ASP A 239 -6.90 10.27 -16.05
C ASP A 239 -5.38 10.28 -15.95
N LYS A 240 -4.74 9.60 -16.90
CA LYS A 240 -3.28 9.49 -16.96
C LYS A 240 -2.61 10.85 -17.08
N ASP A 241 -3.22 11.78 -17.82
CA ASP A 241 -2.66 13.10 -18.04
C ASP A 241 -2.77 13.93 -16.76
N GLN A 242 -3.92 13.87 -16.08
CA GLN A 242 -4.08 14.53 -14.79
C GLN A 242 -3.19 13.92 -13.70
N ALA A 243 -3.02 12.61 -13.69
CA ALA A 243 -2.10 11.92 -12.77
C ALA A 243 -0.64 12.35 -12.99
N GLN A 244 -0.22 12.48 -14.26
CA GLN A 244 1.10 12.97 -14.63
C GLN A 244 1.29 14.45 -14.26
N ILE A 245 0.30 15.31 -14.51
CA ILE A 245 0.32 16.72 -14.09
C ILE A 245 0.42 16.84 -12.57
N ASN A 246 -0.37 16.06 -11.82
CA ASN A 246 -0.30 16.04 -10.36
C ASN A 246 1.09 15.59 -9.92
N ARG A 247 1.66 14.57 -10.55
CA ARG A 247 3.02 14.13 -10.28
C ARG A 247 4.04 15.25 -10.53
N GLU A 248 3.91 16.00 -11.62
CA GLU A 248 4.75 17.18 -11.94
C GLU A 248 4.63 18.28 -10.90
N ILE A 249 3.42 18.58 -10.47
CA ILE A 249 3.18 19.60 -9.44
C ILE A 249 3.80 19.19 -8.09
N PHE A 250 3.66 17.93 -7.71
CA PHE A 250 4.03 17.47 -6.37
C PHE A 250 5.49 17.04 -6.24
N LEU A 251 6.09 16.47 -7.29
CA LEU A 251 7.50 16.08 -7.33
C LEU A 251 8.41 17.15 -7.94
N GLY A 252 7.87 18.02 -8.80
CA GLY A 252 8.64 19.03 -9.51
C GLY A 252 9.84 18.41 -10.24
N ASP A 253 11.02 19.00 -10.00
CA ASP A 253 12.29 18.56 -10.60
C ASP A 253 12.75 17.15 -10.17
N LEU A 254 12.08 16.49 -9.23
CA LEU A 254 12.38 15.11 -8.82
C LEU A 254 11.82 14.06 -9.78
N ILE A 255 11.01 14.42 -10.78
CA ILE A 255 10.48 13.41 -11.70
C ILE A 255 11.63 12.67 -12.41
N GLY A 256 11.65 11.35 -12.24
CA GLY A 256 12.70 10.49 -12.79
C GLY A 256 14.04 10.62 -12.07
N GLN A 257 14.05 11.32 -10.93
CA GLN A 257 15.19 11.57 -10.06
C GLN A 257 14.78 11.39 -8.59
N GLU A 258 13.71 10.63 -8.32
CA GLU A 258 13.20 10.41 -6.96
C GLU A 258 14.26 9.79 -6.04
N GLU A 259 15.22 9.04 -6.60
CA GLU A 259 16.38 8.50 -5.88
C GLU A 259 17.31 9.57 -5.29
N LYS A 260 17.17 10.83 -5.73
CA LYS A 260 17.97 11.96 -5.23
C LYS A 260 17.31 12.69 -4.07
N TYR A 261 16.08 12.34 -3.71
CA TYR A 261 15.37 12.96 -2.59
C TYR A 261 16.03 12.61 -1.24
N PRO A 262 16.14 13.57 -0.30
CA PRO A 262 16.73 13.30 1.01
C PRO A 262 16.08 12.10 1.72
N GLY A 263 16.90 11.20 2.26
CA GLY A 263 16.43 9.99 2.95
C GLY A 263 16.10 8.80 2.06
N VAL A 264 16.02 8.96 0.74
CA VAL A 264 15.90 7.82 -0.17
C VAL A 264 17.24 7.12 -0.28
N CYS A 265 17.27 5.85 0.10
CA CYS A 265 18.44 4.97 -0.05
C CYS A 265 18.00 3.74 -0.85
N LEU A 266 18.54 3.56 -2.06
CA LEU A 266 18.22 2.37 -2.85
C LEU A 266 19.19 1.23 -2.50
N PRO A 267 18.72 -0.02 -2.32
CA PRO A 267 19.59 -1.16 -2.09
C PRO A 267 20.64 -1.30 -3.21
N GLY A 268 21.92 -1.35 -2.81
CA GLY A 268 23.06 -1.41 -3.74
C GLY A 268 23.43 -0.09 -4.43
N SER A 269 22.76 1.03 -4.12
CA SER A 269 23.16 2.36 -4.56
C SER A 269 24.28 2.92 -3.69
N SER A 270 25.30 3.50 -4.30
CA SER A 270 26.31 4.30 -3.60
C SER A 270 25.77 5.65 -3.11
N VAL A 271 24.56 6.01 -3.54
CA VAL A 271 23.85 7.22 -3.14
C VAL A 271 22.86 6.84 -2.04
N CYS A 272 23.40 6.69 -0.83
CA CYS A 272 22.62 6.98 0.38
C CYS A 272 22.97 8.41 0.70
N LYS A 273 22.04 9.36 0.50
CA LYS A 273 22.30 10.69 1.05
C LYS A 273 22.09 10.62 2.55
N GLU A 274 23.21 10.58 3.28
CA GLU A 274 23.22 10.95 4.69
C GLU A 274 22.61 12.34 4.84
N VAL A 275 21.91 12.50 5.96
CA VAL A 275 21.29 13.76 6.39
C VAL A 275 22.37 14.69 6.92
#